data_AF-A0A820Q8P5-F1
#
_entry.id   AF-A0A820Q8P5-F1
#
_cell.length_a   1.000
_cell.length_b   1.000
_cell.length_c   1.000
_cell.angle_alpha   90.00
_cell.angle_beta   90.00
_cell.angle_gamma   90.00
#
_symmetry.space_group_name_H-M   'P 1'
#
loop_
_entity.id
_entity.type
_entity.pdbx_description
1 polymer ?
#
loop_
_entity_poly.entity_id
_entity_poly.type
_entity_poly.pdbx_seq_one_letter_code
_entity_poly.pdbx_strand_id
1 'polypeptide(L)'
;MVFDLEQRLQKSKNNILEIQSIMATWSKSPLYERASARGTTEKQTGGDNLLILSDLDERLNKRYREIREAGERIHNLVEENRQYLQVNANDSSISEYWKAYIEYIDEMITDGFYAIIQCDLDFFRQETDRKANPEALFQVLLEVHPPEMIFTPSIESNAPDGFADFIDGLIANSYKQSSLIPRLAKHLPHANYQPDIQEMNSLTEIRHEINERVQHVISKAHEYQRSFDRYAYLWTDDRKEFMRQFLLYGHVLTPEEIQQHALTGIPENPPTTAQFREQIDTYEAIYDEVEKIDPIQIYDKWFRIDARPFKQTLLNTVKKWSFMFKQWLIEHVTTSLNELQEFIQKTDTQLKRPVKEGDYNLLVEIMAHLAAIKQREQATDALFTPLKETIELLKSYNQDLPEEVHQQLEVLPEKWLNLKRNYVAVRQNVSPLQ
;
A
#
# COMPACT_ATOMS: atom_id res chain seq x y z
N MET A 1 33.28 56.93 -42.31
CA MET A 1 32.22 57.20 -41.33
C MET A 1 30.97 56.39 -41.63
N VAL A 2 30.40 56.46 -42.85
CA VAL A 2 29.22 55.66 -43.24
C VAL A 2 29.49 54.14 -43.21
N PHE A 3 30.59 53.69 -43.81
CA PHE A 3 30.97 52.26 -43.84
C PHE A 3 31.24 51.66 -42.45
N ASP A 4 31.83 52.45 -41.54
CA ASP A 4 32.08 52.03 -40.15
C ASP A 4 30.76 51.86 -39.37
N LEU A 5 29.85 52.83 -39.50
CA LEU A 5 28.52 52.76 -38.88
C LEU A 5 27.71 51.57 -39.41
N GLU A 6 27.70 51.36 -40.73
CA GLU A 6 27.06 50.23 -41.38
C GLU A 6 27.59 48.89 -40.85
N GLN A 7 28.91 48.74 -40.75
CA GLN A 7 29.52 47.51 -40.23
C GLN A 7 29.16 47.26 -38.76
N ARG A 8 29.15 48.30 -37.91
CA ARG A 8 28.76 48.18 -36.50
C ARG A 8 27.29 47.82 -36.33
N LEU A 9 26.39 48.43 -37.09
CA LEU A 9 24.97 48.11 -37.08
C LEU A 9 24.69 46.69 -37.58
N GLN A 10 25.40 46.25 -38.61
CA GLN A 10 25.25 44.87 -39.10
C GLN A 10 25.70 43.85 -38.06
N LYS A 11 26.81 44.11 -37.35
CA LYS A 11 27.28 43.26 -36.25
C LYS A 11 26.26 43.21 -35.10
N SER A 12 25.72 44.36 -34.68
CA SER A 12 24.74 44.36 -33.60
C SER A 12 23.45 43.63 -33.98
N LYS A 13 23.00 43.77 -35.23
CA LYS A 13 21.88 43.00 -35.78
C LYS A 13 22.15 41.50 -35.78
N ASN A 14 23.35 41.07 -36.20
CA ASN A 14 23.72 39.65 -36.18
C ASN A 14 23.71 39.07 -34.76
N ASN A 15 24.15 39.85 -33.76
CA ASN A 15 24.10 39.44 -32.36
C ASN A 15 22.66 39.23 -31.87
N ILE A 16 21.70 40.07 -32.27
CA ILE A 16 20.27 39.86 -31.96
C ILE A 16 19.74 38.56 -32.60
N LEU A 17 20.10 38.29 -33.85
CA LEU A 17 19.73 37.03 -34.53
C LEU A 17 20.33 35.80 -33.84
N GLU A 18 21.56 35.91 -33.33
CA GLU A 18 22.20 34.84 -32.55
C GLU A 18 21.45 34.59 -31.23
N ILE A 19 21.06 35.65 -30.50
CA ILE A 19 20.25 35.54 -29.29
C ILE A 19 18.94 34.79 -29.58
N GLN A 20 18.22 35.16 -30.65
CA GLN A 20 17.01 34.45 -31.09
C GLN A 20 17.27 32.97 -31.39
N SER A 21 18.36 32.69 -32.11
CA SER A 21 18.73 31.32 -32.46
C SER A 21 19.06 30.47 -31.24
N ILE A 22 19.71 31.04 -30.22
CA ILE A 22 20.02 30.34 -28.96
C ILE A 22 18.72 29.94 -28.27
N MET A 23 17.80 30.89 -28.08
CA MET A 23 16.53 30.67 -27.37
C MET A 23 15.61 29.69 -28.12
N ALA A 24 15.60 29.73 -29.45
CA ALA A 24 14.83 28.79 -30.27
C ALA A 24 15.29 27.32 -30.11
N THR A 25 16.45 27.05 -29.50
CA THR A 25 16.87 25.67 -29.21
C THR A 25 16.24 25.10 -27.94
N TRP A 26 15.79 25.95 -27.02
CA TRP A 26 15.32 25.58 -25.70
C TRP A 26 14.00 24.78 -25.74
N SER A 27 13.06 25.15 -26.61
CA SER A 27 11.74 24.50 -26.71
C SER A 27 11.68 23.34 -27.72
N LYS A 28 12.82 22.83 -28.20
CA LYS A 28 12.85 21.73 -29.20
C LYS A 28 12.40 20.39 -28.64
N SER A 29 12.62 20.14 -27.35
CA SER A 29 12.19 18.94 -26.68
C SER A 29 11.87 19.25 -25.21
N PRO A 30 10.82 18.63 -24.67
CA PRO A 30 10.49 18.78 -23.26
C PRO A 30 11.61 18.21 -22.37
N LEU A 31 11.60 18.61 -21.12
CA LEU A 31 12.47 18.12 -20.06
C LEU A 31 12.15 16.66 -19.68
N TYR A 32 10.90 16.25 -19.89
CA TYR A 32 10.33 14.98 -19.49
C TYR A 32 10.16 14.04 -20.68
N GLU A 33 10.32 12.73 -20.43
CA GLU A 33 10.18 11.71 -21.46
C GLU A 33 9.64 10.41 -20.86
N ARG A 34 8.95 9.62 -21.68
CA ARG A 34 8.49 8.28 -21.34
C ARG A 34 9.57 7.23 -21.57
N ALA A 35 9.49 6.11 -20.86
CA ALA A 35 10.37 4.96 -21.06
C ALA A 35 10.36 4.44 -22.52
N SER A 36 9.21 4.48 -23.22
CA SER A 36 9.13 4.06 -24.63
C SER A 36 10.00 4.87 -25.60
N ALA A 37 10.36 6.12 -25.24
CA ALA A 37 11.23 6.95 -26.07
C ALA A 37 12.66 6.39 -26.20
N ARG A 38 13.07 5.45 -25.34
CA ARG A 38 14.41 4.86 -25.33
C ARG A 38 14.58 3.62 -26.20
N GLY A 39 13.52 3.10 -26.84
CA GLY A 39 13.62 2.01 -27.81
C GLY A 39 14.21 0.69 -27.29
N THR A 40 14.35 0.50 -25.98
CA THR A 40 15.01 -0.67 -25.39
C THR A 40 14.06 -1.84 -25.17
N THR A 41 14.55 -3.02 -25.54
CA THR A 41 13.95 -4.36 -25.49
C THR A 41 13.77 -4.91 -24.07
N GLU A 42 13.07 -4.20 -23.20
CA GLU A 42 12.66 -4.72 -21.89
C GLU A 42 11.14 -4.82 -21.82
N LYS A 43 10.62 -5.74 -22.63
CA LYS A 43 9.27 -6.29 -22.43
C LYS A 43 9.28 -7.21 -21.22
N GLN A 44 9.32 -6.66 -20.01
CA GLN A 44 9.00 -7.44 -18.81
C GLN A 44 8.25 -6.57 -17.80
N THR A 45 6.95 -6.88 -17.69
CA THR A 45 6.04 -6.56 -16.57
C THR A 45 5.36 -5.19 -16.55
N GLY A 46 4.75 -4.79 -17.67
CA GLY A 46 3.57 -3.91 -17.66
C GLY A 46 3.80 -2.50 -17.10
N GLY A 47 5.05 -2.08 -16.88
CA GLY A 47 5.47 -0.74 -16.48
C GLY A 47 6.24 0.00 -17.58
N ASP A 48 6.21 -0.54 -18.80
CA ASP A 48 7.21 -0.29 -19.86
C ASP A 48 7.11 1.10 -20.50
N ASN A 49 6.22 1.97 -20.02
CA ASN A 49 6.01 3.31 -20.59
C ASN A 49 5.74 4.44 -19.57
N LEU A 50 6.05 4.24 -18.29
CA LEU A 50 5.92 5.30 -17.27
C LEU A 50 6.88 6.47 -17.54
N LEU A 51 6.68 7.58 -16.82
CA LEU A 51 7.63 8.70 -16.79
C LEU A 51 9.01 8.22 -16.30
N ILE A 52 10.07 8.59 -17.01
CA ILE A 52 11.43 8.23 -16.59
C ILE A 52 11.85 9.13 -15.42
N LEU A 53 12.14 8.52 -14.28
CA LEU A 53 12.61 9.20 -13.07
C LEU A 53 14.07 8.90 -12.72
N SER A 54 14.61 7.78 -13.18
CA SER A 54 15.93 7.27 -12.76
C SER A 54 17.10 8.21 -13.08
N ASP A 55 16.98 9.05 -14.11
CA ASP A 55 18.00 10.01 -14.53
C ASP A 55 17.48 11.45 -14.59
N LEU A 56 16.35 11.72 -13.93
CA LEU A 56 15.70 13.03 -13.98
C LEU A 56 16.66 14.13 -13.50
N ASP A 57 17.39 13.88 -12.40
CA ASP A 57 18.37 14.83 -11.86
C ASP A 57 19.52 15.12 -12.84
N GLU A 58 20.00 14.10 -13.56
CA GLU A 58 21.05 14.27 -14.57
C GLU A 58 20.56 15.11 -15.74
N ARG A 59 19.34 14.85 -16.22
CA ARG A 59 18.69 15.62 -17.29
C ARG A 59 18.43 17.06 -16.88
N LEU A 60 17.90 17.29 -15.67
CA LEU A 60 17.72 18.62 -15.09
C LEU A 60 19.05 19.38 -15.03
N ASN A 61 20.09 18.75 -14.49
CA ASN A 61 21.40 19.37 -14.36
C ASN A 61 22.02 19.71 -15.72
N LYS A 62 21.84 18.85 -16.73
CA LYS A 62 22.28 19.11 -18.10
C LYS A 62 21.54 20.31 -18.69
N ARG A 63 20.21 20.30 -18.65
CA ARG A 63 19.37 21.39 -19.16
C ARG A 63 19.67 22.72 -18.47
N TYR A 64 19.79 22.72 -17.16
CA TYR A 64 20.09 23.92 -16.39
C TYR A 64 21.48 24.48 -16.70
N ARG A 65 22.46 23.61 -16.99
CA ARG A 65 23.79 24.04 -17.42
C ARG A 65 23.73 24.70 -18.80
N GLU A 66 23.05 24.07 -19.76
CA GLU A 66 22.88 24.61 -21.11
C GLU A 66 22.22 26.00 -21.08
N ILE A 67 21.20 26.20 -20.23
CA ILE A 67 20.54 27.50 -20.08
C ILE A 67 21.46 28.55 -19.43
N ARG A 68 22.27 28.17 -18.44
CA ARG A 68 23.24 29.10 -17.82
C ARG A 68 24.31 29.54 -18.83
N GLU A 69 24.91 28.59 -19.54
CA GLU A 69 25.92 28.86 -20.57
C GLU A 69 25.33 29.72 -21.71
N ALA A 70 24.09 29.45 -22.11
CA ALA A 70 23.36 30.29 -23.04
C ALA A 70 23.14 31.71 -22.51
N GLY A 71 22.80 31.87 -21.22
CA GLY A 71 22.66 33.16 -20.56
C GLY A 71 23.95 33.98 -20.53
N GLU A 72 25.08 33.33 -20.23
CA GLU A 72 26.40 33.97 -20.30
C GLU A 72 26.71 34.46 -21.72
N ARG A 73 26.42 33.63 -22.74
CA ARG A 73 26.59 34.03 -24.14
C ARG A 73 25.70 35.21 -24.52
N ILE A 74 24.43 35.21 -24.11
CA ILE A 74 23.49 36.31 -24.36
C ILE A 74 23.99 37.60 -23.71
N HIS A 75 24.44 37.57 -22.45
CA HIS A 75 25.00 38.75 -21.77
C HIS A 75 26.22 39.30 -22.50
N ASN A 76 27.13 38.44 -22.97
CA ASN A 76 28.28 38.86 -23.76
C ASN A 76 27.86 39.52 -25.08
N LEU A 77 26.89 38.96 -25.81
CA LEU A 77 26.36 39.53 -27.05
C LEU A 77 25.72 40.91 -26.84
N VAL A 78 25.03 41.11 -25.72
CA VAL A 78 24.43 42.39 -25.35
C VAL A 78 25.50 43.43 -25.01
N GLU A 79 26.56 43.03 -24.32
CA GLU A 79 27.70 43.92 -24.03
C GLU A 79 28.48 44.28 -25.31
N GLU A 80 28.68 43.33 -26.23
CA GLU A 80 29.22 43.63 -27.56
C GLU A 80 28.34 44.65 -28.30
N ASN A 81 27.02 44.51 -28.24
CA ASN A 81 26.09 45.47 -28.83
C ASN A 81 26.23 46.85 -28.22
N ARG A 82 26.41 46.94 -26.90
CA ARG A 82 26.67 48.22 -26.22
C ARG A 82 27.91 48.92 -26.78
N GLN A 83 28.98 48.15 -27.03
CA GLN A 83 30.23 48.65 -27.60
C GLN A 83 30.05 49.07 -29.07
N TYR A 84 29.40 48.25 -29.90
CA TYR A 84 29.14 48.58 -31.30
C TYR A 84 28.27 49.82 -31.47
N LEU A 85 27.27 49.99 -30.60
CA LEU A 85 26.38 51.15 -30.59
C LEU A 85 27.00 52.37 -29.90
N GLN A 86 28.19 52.24 -29.31
CA GLN A 86 28.93 53.31 -28.63
C GLN A 86 28.11 54.00 -27.53
N VAL A 87 27.37 53.21 -26.75
CA VAL A 87 26.47 53.70 -25.70
C VAL A 87 27.30 54.27 -24.55
N ASN A 88 27.23 55.59 -24.37
CA ASN A 88 27.87 56.28 -23.26
C ASN A 88 26.94 56.28 -22.03
N ALA A 89 27.31 55.53 -21.00
CA ALA A 89 26.52 55.42 -19.77
C ALA A 89 26.46 56.72 -18.93
N ASN A 90 27.27 57.72 -19.25
CA ASN A 90 27.29 59.01 -18.54
C ASN A 90 26.26 60.03 -19.08
N ASP A 91 25.61 59.73 -20.21
CA ASP A 91 24.57 60.59 -20.80
C ASP A 91 23.18 60.05 -20.42
N SER A 92 22.42 60.87 -19.70
CA SER A 92 21.08 60.54 -19.21
C SER A 92 20.10 60.17 -20.32
N SER A 93 20.19 60.82 -21.49
CA SER A 93 19.26 60.59 -22.60
C SER A 93 19.58 59.29 -23.34
N ILE A 94 20.87 59.04 -23.59
CA ILE A 94 21.37 57.78 -24.18
C ILE A 94 21.12 56.60 -23.23
N SER A 95 21.13 56.85 -21.91
CA SER A 95 20.76 55.86 -20.89
C SER A 95 19.31 55.40 -21.00
N GLU A 96 18.35 56.28 -21.32
CA GLU A 96 16.94 55.89 -21.50
C GLU A 96 16.72 55.04 -22.76
N TYR A 97 17.30 55.44 -23.90
CA TYR A 97 17.22 54.63 -25.13
C TYR A 97 17.90 53.27 -24.98
N TRP A 98 19.00 53.20 -24.21
CA TRP A 98 19.64 51.93 -23.89
C TRP A 98 18.76 51.06 -22.99
N LYS A 99 18.07 51.63 -21.99
CA LYS A 99 17.10 50.88 -21.18
C LYS A 99 16.00 50.28 -22.04
N ALA A 100 15.42 51.05 -22.96
CA ALA A 100 14.40 50.55 -23.89
C ALA A 100 14.94 49.44 -24.81
N TYR A 101 16.19 49.55 -25.29
CA TYR A 101 16.83 48.49 -26.07
C TYR A 101 17.06 47.22 -25.25
N ILE A 102 17.45 47.36 -23.98
CA ILE A 102 17.62 46.23 -23.07
C ILE A 102 16.27 45.58 -22.75
N GLU A 103 15.23 46.37 -22.50
CA GLU A 103 13.86 45.87 -22.30
C GLU A 103 13.36 45.07 -23.51
N TYR A 104 13.65 45.53 -24.74
CA TYR A 104 13.32 44.78 -25.95
C TYR A 104 13.96 43.37 -25.98
N ILE A 105 15.23 43.25 -25.56
CA ILE A 105 15.91 41.95 -25.50
C ILE A 105 15.40 41.13 -24.30
N ASP A 106 15.09 41.78 -23.17
CA ASP A 106 14.51 41.17 -21.97
C ASP A 106 13.15 40.51 -22.29
N GLU A 107 12.31 41.18 -23.09
CA GLU A 107 11.04 40.65 -23.61
C GLU A 107 11.27 39.42 -24.49
N MET A 108 12.25 39.45 -25.39
CA MET A 108 12.60 38.28 -26.21
C MET A 108 13.06 37.08 -25.38
N ILE A 109 13.79 37.30 -24.29
CA ILE A 109 14.20 36.24 -23.35
C ILE A 109 13.01 35.71 -22.56
N THR A 110 12.09 36.60 -22.18
CA THR A 110 10.83 36.25 -21.55
C THR A 110 10.01 35.33 -22.45
N ASP A 111 9.89 35.63 -23.74
CA ASP A 111 9.23 34.76 -24.74
C ASP A 111 9.94 33.40 -24.90
N GLY A 112 11.28 33.40 -24.89
CA GLY A 112 12.07 32.17 -24.92
C GLY A 112 11.81 31.27 -23.71
N PHE A 113 11.73 31.85 -22.51
CA PHE A 113 11.39 31.13 -21.28
C PHE A 113 9.94 30.66 -21.25
N TYR A 114 9.01 31.47 -21.74
CA TYR A 114 7.63 31.06 -21.94
C TYR A 114 7.55 29.81 -22.82
N ALA A 115 8.23 29.81 -23.98
CA ALA A 115 8.17 28.70 -24.92
C ALA A 115 8.74 27.38 -24.36
N ILE A 116 9.86 27.41 -23.62
CA ILE A 116 10.42 26.18 -23.01
C ILE A 116 9.54 25.66 -21.87
N ILE A 117 9.01 26.54 -21.01
CA ILE A 117 8.13 26.11 -19.91
C ILE A 117 6.81 25.59 -20.46
N GLN A 118 6.24 26.27 -21.46
CA GLN A 118 5.05 25.79 -22.15
C GLN A 118 5.29 24.40 -22.76
N CYS A 119 6.43 24.15 -23.38
CA CYS A 119 6.78 22.83 -23.94
C CYS A 119 6.75 21.73 -22.87
N ASP A 120 7.32 21.99 -21.69
CA ASP A 120 7.32 21.03 -20.58
C ASP A 120 5.92 20.81 -19.99
N LEU A 121 5.12 21.87 -19.84
CA LEU A 121 3.77 21.75 -19.29
C LEU A 121 2.81 21.10 -20.28
N ASP A 122 2.94 21.40 -21.58
CA ASP A 122 2.13 20.77 -22.63
C ASP A 122 2.43 19.27 -22.74
N PHE A 123 3.66 18.82 -22.42
CA PHE A 123 3.94 17.39 -22.26
C PHE A 123 3.02 16.77 -21.20
N PHE A 124 3.00 17.30 -19.97
CA PHE A 124 2.11 16.76 -18.92
C PHE A 124 0.64 16.89 -19.28
N ARG A 125 0.25 18.00 -19.92
CA ARG A 125 -1.12 18.22 -20.37
C ARG A 125 -1.56 17.19 -21.41
N GLN A 126 -0.70 16.80 -22.34
CA GLN A 126 -1.01 15.76 -23.32
C GLN A 126 -1.02 14.38 -22.67
N GLU A 127 -0.02 14.11 -21.83
CA GLU A 127 0.15 12.80 -21.20
C GLU A 127 -0.87 12.52 -20.09
N THR A 128 -1.53 13.54 -19.55
CA THR A 128 -2.65 13.39 -18.60
C THR A 128 -4.02 13.55 -19.26
N ASP A 129 -4.09 13.63 -20.60
CA ASP A 129 -5.37 13.67 -21.31
C ASP A 129 -5.96 12.26 -21.48
N ARG A 130 -7.10 12.04 -20.85
CA ARG A 130 -7.91 10.81 -20.95
C ARG A 130 -8.25 10.39 -22.40
N LYS A 131 -8.31 11.33 -23.35
CA LYS A 131 -8.67 11.04 -24.76
C LYS A 131 -7.46 10.66 -25.59
N ALA A 132 -6.37 11.40 -25.44
CA ALA A 132 -5.19 11.30 -26.31
C ALA A 132 -4.16 10.27 -25.83
N ASN A 133 -4.10 9.97 -24.53
CA ASN A 133 -3.05 9.13 -23.98
C ASN A 133 -3.35 7.62 -24.16
N PRO A 134 -2.41 6.82 -24.72
CA PRO A 134 -2.56 5.37 -24.83
C PRO A 134 -2.30 4.61 -23.53
N GLU A 135 -1.46 5.11 -22.60
CA GLU A 135 -0.92 4.31 -21.47
C GLU A 135 -0.60 5.12 -20.20
N ALA A 136 -0.50 4.44 -19.06
CA ALA A 136 -0.19 5.06 -17.77
C ALA A 136 1.12 5.86 -17.81
N LEU A 137 1.13 7.04 -17.20
CA LEU A 137 2.30 7.90 -17.03
C LEU A 137 2.87 7.74 -15.62
N PHE A 138 2.00 7.66 -14.60
CA PHE A 138 2.38 7.57 -13.19
C PHE A 138 1.83 6.30 -12.56
N GLN A 139 2.52 5.83 -11.52
CA GLN A 139 2.12 4.69 -10.72
C GLN A 139 2.21 5.02 -9.23
N VAL A 140 1.21 4.56 -8.47
CA VAL A 140 1.28 4.44 -7.00
C VAL A 140 1.09 2.97 -6.61
N LEU A 141 1.73 2.57 -5.52
CA LEU A 141 1.55 1.24 -4.93
C LEU A 141 0.50 1.32 -3.82
N LEU A 142 -0.40 0.35 -3.76
CA LEU A 142 -1.28 0.15 -2.62
C LEU A 142 -0.71 -0.96 -1.73
N GLU A 143 -0.56 -0.68 -0.44
CA GLU A 143 0.07 -1.56 0.54
C GLU A 143 -0.74 -1.60 1.85
N VAL A 144 -0.63 -2.70 2.60
CA VAL A 144 -1.16 -2.79 3.97
C VAL A 144 0.03 -2.86 4.94
N HIS A 145 0.15 -1.85 5.78
CA HIS A 145 1.06 -1.80 6.92
C HIS A 145 0.23 -1.67 8.19
N PRO A 146 -0.18 -2.80 8.81
CA PRO A 146 -1.07 -2.78 9.96
C PRO A 146 -0.64 -1.75 11.01
N PRO A 147 -1.56 -0.88 11.47
CA PRO A 147 -3.01 -0.93 11.27
C PRO A 147 -3.53 -0.21 9.99
N GLU A 148 -2.64 0.33 9.16
CA GLU A 148 -3.00 1.24 8.07
C GLU A 148 -2.91 0.59 6.69
N MET A 149 -3.73 1.07 5.77
CA MET A 149 -3.60 0.82 4.34
C MET A 149 -3.12 2.11 3.67
N ILE A 150 -1.96 2.07 3.05
CA ILE A 150 -1.25 3.27 2.58
C ILE A 150 -0.97 3.20 1.08
N PHE A 151 -0.75 4.37 0.50
CA PHE A 151 -0.19 4.50 -0.84
C PHE A 151 1.28 4.91 -0.79
N THR A 152 2.07 4.35 -1.70
CA THR A 152 3.48 4.74 -1.91
C THR A 152 3.68 5.17 -3.37
N PRO A 153 3.98 6.45 -3.67
CA PRO A 153 3.99 7.60 -2.75
C PRO A 153 2.59 7.90 -2.17
N SER A 154 2.56 8.61 -1.04
CA SER A 154 1.31 8.96 -0.36
C SER A 154 0.41 9.83 -1.23
N ILE A 155 -0.90 9.58 -1.21
CA ILE A 155 -1.89 10.41 -1.91
C ILE A 155 -2.56 11.45 -0.99
N GLU A 156 -2.21 11.45 0.30
CA GLU A 156 -2.78 12.36 1.29
C GLU A 156 -2.37 13.81 1.02
N SER A 157 -3.31 14.74 1.14
CA SER A 157 -3.10 16.14 0.76
C SER A 157 -2.00 16.88 1.53
N ASN A 158 -1.65 16.41 2.72
CA ASN A 158 -0.64 17.03 3.60
C ASN A 158 0.64 16.19 3.72
N ALA A 159 0.77 15.09 2.96
CA ALA A 159 1.95 14.25 3.05
C ALA A 159 3.16 14.95 2.41
N PRO A 160 4.27 15.15 3.15
CA PRO A 160 5.52 15.56 2.53
C PRO A 160 5.95 14.47 1.55
N ASP A 161 6.46 14.86 0.38
CA ASP A 161 6.85 13.93 -0.70
C ASP A 161 5.69 13.04 -1.20
N GLY A 162 4.44 13.50 -1.03
CA GLY A 162 3.25 12.86 -1.58
C GLY A 162 3.17 12.98 -3.11
N PHE A 163 2.23 12.25 -3.72
CA PHE A 163 2.05 12.24 -5.17
C PHE A 163 1.76 13.64 -5.74
N ALA A 164 0.91 14.43 -5.10
CA ALA A 164 0.61 15.80 -5.54
C ALA A 164 1.84 16.71 -5.45
N ASP A 165 2.56 16.66 -4.33
CA ASP A 165 3.79 17.44 -4.10
C ASP A 165 4.89 17.06 -5.11
N PHE A 166 5.00 15.76 -5.41
CA PHE A 166 5.89 15.27 -6.45
C PHE A 166 5.58 15.90 -7.82
N ILE A 167 4.31 15.95 -8.24
CA ILE A 167 3.91 16.59 -9.51
C ILE A 167 4.18 18.10 -9.48
N ASP A 168 3.83 18.78 -8.39
CA ASP A 168 4.15 20.21 -8.21
C ASP A 168 5.66 20.46 -8.27
N GLY A 169 6.49 19.54 -7.76
CA GLY A 169 7.95 19.57 -7.88
C GLY A 169 8.44 19.44 -9.31
N LEU A 170 7.82 18.58 -10.13
CA LEU A 170 8.11 18.50 -11.57
C LEU A 170 7.77 19.83 -12.25
N ILE A 171 6.57 20.37 -12.03
CA ILE A 171 6.15 21.66 -12.58
C ILE A 171 7.10 22.78 -12.14
N ALA A 172 7.50 22.81 -10.86
CA ALA A 172 8.43 23.79 -10.32
C ALA A 172 9.82 23.72 -10.98
N ASN A 173 10.31 22.52 -11.32
CA ASN A 173 11.54 22.34 -12.08
C ASN A 173 11.47 22.99 -13.47
N SER A 174 10.33 22.89 -14.17
CA SER A 174 10.15 23.61 -15.43
C SER A 174 10.27 25.11 -15.25
N TYR A 175 9.56 25.70 -14.27
CA TYR A 175 9.64 27.15 -14.00
C TYR A 175 11.05 27.60 -13.57
N LYS A 176 11.78 26.77 -12.81
CA LYS A 176 13.13 27.08 -12.33
C LYS A 176 14.09 27.41 -13.47
N GLN A 177 13.86 26.93 -14.69
CA GLN A 177 14.66 27.27 -15.87
C GLN A 177 14.79 28.79 -16.09
N SER A 178 13.71 29.54 -15.86
CA SER A 178 13.65 31.01 -16.00
C SER A 178 14.37 31.79 -14.88
N SER A 179 14.83 31.10 -13.82
CA SER A 179 15.65 31.70 -12.77
C SER A 179 17.16 31.68 -13.06
N LEU A 180 17.57 30.91 -14.08
CA LEU A 180 18.98 30.56 -14.30
C LEU A 180 19.76 31.63 -15.06
N ILE A 181 19.07 32.54 -15.74
CA ILE A 181 19.67 33.68 -16.42
C ILE A 181 19.35 34.93 -15.61
N PRO A 182 20.36 35.69 -15.14
CA PRO A 182 20.10 36.98 -14.49
C PRO A 182 19.47 37.94 -15.49
N ARG A 183 18.49 38.71 -15.02
CA ARG A 183 17.74 39.65 -15.86
C ARG A 183 18.66 40.70 -16.49
N LEU A 184 18.43 41.00 -17.78
CA LEU A 184 19.20 42.01 -18.50
C LEU A 184 18.77 43.42 -18.07
N ALA A 185 17.46 43.66 -18.01
CA ALA A 185 16.84 44.90 -17.57
C ALA A 185 16.89 45.02 -16.05
N LYS A 186 18.08 45.31 -15.50
CA LYS A 186 18.34 45.41 -14.04
C LYS A 186 17.52 46.50 -13.33
N HIS A 187 16.91 47.41 -14.08
CA HIS A 187 16.02 48.44 -13.53
C HIS A 187 14.59 47.94 -13.30
N LEU A 188 14.25 46.74 -13.78
CA LEU A 188 12.99 46.08 -13.46
C LEU A 188 13.03 45.43 -12.06
N PRO A 189 11.86 45.13 -11.45
CA PRO A 189 11.79 44.72 -10.04
C PRO A 189 12.46 43.38 -9.71
N HIS A 190 12.50 42.44 -10.66
CA HIS A 190 12.92 41.06 -10.42
C HIS A 190 14.32 40.77 -10.95
N ALA A 191 15.13 40.05 -10.16
CA ALA A 191 16.51 39.72 -10.52
C ALA A 191 16.62 38.66 -11.64
N ASN A 192 15.56 37.91 -11.90
CA ASN A 192 15.46 36.90 -12.95
C ASN A 192 14.03 36.90 -13.54
N TYR A 193 13.79 36.02 -14.51
CA TYR A 193 12.53 36.01 -15.27
C TYR A 193 11.41 35.20 -14.60
N GLN A 194 11.73 34.38 -13.59
CA GLN A 194 10.77 33.44 -13.00
C GLN A 194 9.50 34.06 -12.42
N PRO A 195 9.56 35.15 -11.63
CA PRO A 195 8.34 35.75 -11.07
C PRO A 195 7.34 36.18 -12.15
N ASP A 196 7.80 36.86 -13.20
CA ASP A 196 6.94 37.32 -14.29
C ASP A 196 6.32 36.14 -15.05
N ILE A 197 7.12 35.08 -15.30
CA ILE A 197 6.65 33.88 -15.99
C ILE A 197 5.61 33.12 -15.15
N GLN A 198 5.76 33.09 -13.82
CA GLN A 198 4.80 32.46 -12.91
C GLN A 198 3.45 33.16 -12.88
N GLU A 199 3.40 34.46 -13.19
CA GLU A 199 2.18 35.25 -13.24
C GLU A 199 1.48 35.20 -14.62
N MET A 200 2.08 34.54 -15.62
CA MET A 200 1.48 34.42 -16.94
C MET A 200 0.23 33.53 -16.92
N ASN A 201 -0.92 34.13 -17.26
CA ASN A 201 -2.23 33.46 -17.24
C ASN A 201 -2.23 32.14 -18.02
N SER A 202 -1.67 32.11 -19.24
CA SER A 202 -1.70 30.91 -20.08
C SER A 202 -0.93 29.73 -19.49
N LEU A 203 0.19 29.95 -18.79
CA LEU A 203 0.91 28.89 -18.09
C LEU A 203 0.20 28.49 -16.79
N THR A 204 -0.35 29.47 -16.07
CA THR A 204 -1.15 29.22 -14.85
C THR A 204 -2.39 28.38 -15.15
N GLU A 205 -3.05 28.61 -16.29
CA GLU A 205 -4.17 27.80 -16.77
C GLU A 205 -3.76 26.34 -17.03
N ILE A 206 -2.63 26.11 -17.71
CA ILE A 206 -2.12 24.74 -17.95
C ILE A 206 -1.76 24.06 -16.62
N ARG A 207 -1.07 24.78 -15.71
CA ARG A 207 -0.75 24.26 -14.37
C ARG A 207 -2.00 23.88 -13.60
N HIS A 208 -3.03 24.75 -13.61
CA HIS A 208 -4.29 24.48 -12.94
C HIS A 208 -4.98 23.25 -13.53
N GLU A 209 -5.04 23.13 -14.85
CA GLU A 209 -5.60 21.96 -15.55
C GLU A 209 -4.90 20.66 -15.14
N ILE A 210 -3.56 20.64 -15.06
CA ILE A 210 -2.80 19.48 -14.59
C ILE A 210 -3.15 19.16 -13.13
N ASN A 211 -3.17 20.16 -12.26
CA ASN A 211 -3.46 19.97 -10.84
C ASN A 211 -4.89 19.48 -10.60
N GLU A 212 -5.89 19.97 -11.34
CA GLU A 212 -7.27 19.46 -11.28
C GLU A 212 -7.35 17.98 -11.66
N ARG A 213 -6.62 17.55 -12.71
CA ARG A 213 -6.54 16.14 -13.11
C ARG A 213 -5.89 15.28 -12.02
N VAL A 214 -4.82 15.78 -11.39
CA VAL A 214 -4.16 15.11 -10.25
C VAL A 214 -5.13 14.94 -9.08
N GLN A 215 -5.85 15.99 -8.68
CA GLN A 215 -6.84 15.90 -7.61
C GLN A 215 -7.99 14.93 -7.95
N HIS A 216 -8.39 14.88 -9.23
CA HIS A 216 -9.40 13.92 -9.69
C HIS A 216 -8.96 12.47 -9.49
N VAL A 217 -7.75 12.10 -9.93
CA VAL A 217 -7.27 10.70 -9.76
C VAL A 217 -6.94 10.36 -8.31
N ILE A 218 -6.50 11.32 -7.49
CA ILE A 218 -6.35 11.14 -6.04
C ILE A 218 -7.71 10.81 -5.40
N SER A 219 -8.77 11.53 -5.78
CA SER A 219 -10.13 11.25 -5.32
C SER A 219 -10.57 9.83 -5.71
N LYS A 220 -10.26 9.39 -6.94
CA LYS A 220 -10.51 8.01 -7.39
C LYS A 220 -9.70 6.96 -6.63
N ALA A 221 -8.46 7.27 -6.27
CA ALA A 221 -7.63 6.40 -5.46
C ALA A 221 -8.19 6.24 -4.03
N HIS A 222 -8.70 7.31 -3.41
CA HIS A 222 -9.41 7.22 -2.12
C HIS A 222 -10.72 6.44 -2.22
N GLU A 223 -11.51 6.61 -3.30
CA GLU A 223 -12.70 5.79 -3.54
C GLU A 223 -12.34 4.30 -3.62
N TYR A 224 -11.25 3.96 -4.33
CA TYR A 224 -10.74 2.61 -4.42
C TYR A 224 -10.27 2.06 -3.07
N GLN A 225 -9.53 2.86 -2.30
CA GLN A 225 -9.11 2.52 -0.93
C GLN A 225 -10.33 2.20 -0.05
N ARG A 226 -11.32 3.09 0.01
CA ARG A 226 -12.54 2.92 0.82
C ARG A 226 -13.36 1.69 0.45
N SER A 227 -13.25 1.19 -0.78
CA SER A 227 -13.90 -0.06 -1.19
C SER A 227 -13.45 -1.29 -0.38
N PHE A 228 -12.29 -1.18 0.29
CA PHE A 228 -11.73 -2.23 1.15
C PHE A 228 -11.98 -2.02 2.65
N ASP A 229 -12.68 -0.96 3.06
CA ASP A 229 -12.95 -0.68 4.49
C ASP A 229 -13.69 -1.84 5.18
N ARG A 230 -14.54 -2.57 4.44
CA ARG A 230 -15.23 -3.78 4.92
C ARG A 230 -14.28 -4.89 5.38
N TYR A 231 -13.04 -4.88 4.89
CA TYR A 231 -12.01 -5.87 5.22
C TYR A 231 -11.05 -5.36 6.31
N ALA A 232 -11.22 -4.14 6.81
CA ALA A 232 -10.26 -3.50 7.72
C ALA A 232 -9.96 -4.32 8.97
N TYR A 233 -10.99 -4.94 9.54
CA TYR A 233 -10.89 -5.82 10.72
C TYR A 233 -9.85 -6.94 10.52
N LEU A 234 -9.60 -7.39 9.29
CA LEU A 234 -8.64 -8.46 9.01
C LEU A 234 -7.20 -8.08 9.38
N TRP A 235 -6.84 -6.79 9.26
CA TRP A 235 -5.51 -6.29 9.58
C TRP A 235 -5.46 -5.38 10.81
N THR A 236 -6.60 -4.91 11.33
CA THR A 236 -6.65 -4.13 12.58
C THR A 236 -6.82 -4.99 13.81
N ASP A 237 -7.55 -6.11 13.72
CA ASP A 237 -7.99 -6.85 14.90
C ASP A 237 -6.94 -7.86 15.38
N ASP A 238 -6.88 -8.07 16.70
CA ASP A 238 -6.07 -9.13 17.29
C ASP A 238 -6.78 -10.49 17.13
N ARG A 239 -6.22 -11.31 16.24
CA ARG A 239 -6.66 -12.69 15.98
C ARG A 239 -6.82 -13.54 17.25
N LYS A 240 -5.90 -13.42 18.21
CA LYS A 240 -5.94 -14.23 19.45
C LYS A 240 -7.11 -13.81 20.33
N GLU A 241 -7.34 -12.50 20.45
CA GLU A 241 -8.47 -12.00 21.23
C GLU A 241 -9.80 -12.35 20.55
N PHE A 242 -9.88 -12.23 19.22
CA PHE A 242 -11.04 -12.69 18.46
C PHE A 242 -11.32 -14.17 18.72
N MET A 243 -10.30 -15.05 18.62
CA MET A 243 -10.45 -16.47 18.89
C MET A 243 -10.92 -16.72 20.32
N ARG A 244 -10.33 -16.04 21.31
CA ARG A 244 -10.73 -16.17 22.72
C ARG A 244 -12.21 -15.83 22.92
N GLN A 245 -12.69 -14.75 22.32
CA GLN A 245 -14.10 -14.36 22.39
C GLN A 245 -15.01 -15.35 21.68
N PHE A 246 -14.61 -15.80 20.49
CA PHE A 246 -15.35 -16.81 19.74
C PHE A 246 -15.48 -18.13 20.53
N LEU A 247 -14.42 -18.58 21.21
CA LEU A 247 -14.45 -19.78 22.05
C LEU A 247 -15.35 -19.65 23.29
N LEU A 248 -15.56 -18.42 23.78
CA LEU A 248 -16.35 -18.16 24.97
C LEU A 248 -17.85 -18.02 24.65
N TYR A 249 -18.18 -17.39 23.52
CA TYR A 249 -19.56 -16.99 23.19
C TYR A 249 -20.10 -17.60 21.89
N GLY A 250 -19.26 -18.25 21.09
CA GLY A 250 -19.63 -18.91 19.85
C GLY A 250 -19.89 -17.99 18.66
N HIS A 251 -19.77 -16.68 18.83
CA HIS A 251 -19.96 -15.66 17.81
C HIS A 251 -19.21 -14.36 18.17
N VAL A 252 -19.16 -13.43 17.21
CA VAL A 252 -18.64 -12.07 17.45
C VAL A 252 -19.69 -11.30 18.25
N LEU A 253 -19.31 -10.82 19.43
CA LEU A 253 -20.20 -10.03 20.26
C LEU A 253 -20.49 -8.68 19.62
N THR A 254 -21.76 -8.36 19.47
CA THR A 254 -22.17 -7.04 18.99
C THR A 254 -21.96 -5.97 20.08
N PRO A 255 -21.71 -4.70 19.71
CA PRO A 255 -21.64 -3.61 20.69
C PRO A 255 -22.92 -3.49 21.54
N GLU A 256 -24.06 -3.88 20.98
CA GLU A 256 -25.37 -3.85 21.62
C GLU A 256 -25.49 -4.93 22.70
N GLU A 257 -25.03 -6.16 22.44
CA GLU A 257 -24.98 -7.24 23.44
C GLU A 257 -24.03 -6.89 24.59
N ILE A 258 -22.89 -6.28 24.28
CA ILE A 258 -21.94 -5.80 25.29
C ILE A 258 -22.60 -4.75 26.18
N GLN A 259 -23.38 -3.82 25.61
CA GLN A 259 -24.10 -2.81 26.39
C GLN A 259 -25.25 -3.40 27.21
N GLN A 260 -26.04 -4.31 26.64
CA GLN A 260 -27.18 -4.93 27.32
C GLN A 260 -26.75 -5.80 28.51
N HIS A 261 -25.59 -6.44 28.41
CA HIS A 261 -25.05 -7.31 29.45
C HIS A 261 -23.94 -6.67 30.29
N ALA A 262 -23.77 -5.34 30.22
CA ALA A 262 -22.73 -4.62 30.96
C ALA A 262 -22.78 -4.81 32.49
N LEU A 263 -23.97 -5.07 33.04
CA LEU A 263 -24.19 -5.27 34.50
C LEU A 263 -24.29 -6.74 34.91
N THR A 264 -24.70 -7.63 34.00
CA THR A 264 -25.00 -9.04 34.31
C THR A 264 -23.90 -10.00 33.85
N GLY A 265 -22.99 -9.55 32.98
CA GLY A 265 -22.08 -10.43 32.24
C GLY A 265 -22.81 -11.12 31.08
N ILE A 266 -22.04 -11.44 30.03
CA ILE A 266 -22.53 -12.16 28.86
C ILE A 266 -22.47 -13.66 29.18
N PRO A 267 -23.56 -14.43 29.01
CA PRO A 267 -23.54 -15.86 29.27
C PRO A 267 -22.59 -16.59 28.32
N GLU A 268 -21.74 -17.46 28.88
CA GLU A 268 -20.83 -18.29 28.10
C GLU A 268 -21.62 -19.33 27.30
N ASN A 269 -21.34 -19.43 26.00
CA ASN A 269 -21.91 -20.42 25.11
C ASN A 269 -20.84 -20.88 24.11
N PRO A 270 -20.07 -21.94 24.42
CA PRO A 270 -19.00 -22.40 23.57
C PRO A 270 -19.46 -22.72 22.14
N PRO A 271 -18.62 -22.48 21.12
CA PRO A 271 -18.97 -22.68 19.73
C PRO A 271 -19.25 -24.14 19.39
N THR A 272 -20.23 -24.35 18.52
CA THR A 272 -20.54 -25.63 17.88
C THR A 272 -19.68 -25.86 16.63
N THR A 273 -19.53 -27.12 16.22
CA THR A 273 -18.84 -27.49 14.97
C THR A 273 -19.41 -26.76 13.75
N ALA A 274 -20.72 -26.48 13.75
CA ALA A 274 -21.39 -25.73 12.69
C ALA A 274 -20.95 -24.26 12.65
N GLN A 275 -20.77 -23.60 13.80
CA GLN A 275 -20.28 -22.23 13.88
C GLN A 275 -18.81 -22.14 13.45
N PHE A 276 -17.98 -23.14 13.78
CA PHE A 276 -16.62 -23.22 13.23
C PHE A 276 -16.63 -23.33 11.70
N ARG A 277 -17.48 -24.20 11.14
CA ARG A 277 -17.65 -24.31 9.69
C ARG A 277 -18.04 -22.97 9.06
N GLU A 278 -19.04 -22.30 9.62
CA GLU A 278 -19.50 -21.00 9.13
C GLU A 278 -18.39 -19.93 9.12
N GLN A 279 -17.60 -19.85 10.20
CA GLN A 279 -16.47 -18.92 10.25
C GLN A 279 -15.40 -19.26 9.22
N ILE A 280 -15.03 -20.54 9.09
CA ILE A 280 -14.05 -20.97 8.09
C ILE A 280 -14.55 -20.66 6.68
N ASP A 281 -15.79 -21.05 6.35
CA ASP A 281 -16.42 -20.79 5.05
C ASP A 281 -16.49 -19.30 4.73
N THR A 282 -16.75 -18.45 5.73
CA THR A 282 -16.73 -16.98 5.56
C THR A 282 -15.36 -16.49 5.13
N TYR A 283 -14.27 -16.95 5.78
CA TYR A 283 -12.91 -16.54 5.39
C TYR A 283 -12.47 -17.15 4.05
N GLU A 284 -12.87 -18.38 3.73
CA GLU A 284 -12.62 -18.96 2.40
C GLU A 284 -13.37 -18.19 1.30
N ALA A 285 -14.62 -17.77 1.55
CA ALA A 285 -15.37 -16.94 0.61
C ALA A 285 -14.70 -15.57 0.40
N ILE A 286 -14.22 -14.92 1.48
CA ILE A 286 -13.45 -13.68 1.38
C ILE A 286 -12.16 -13.90 0.58
N TYR A 287 -11.49 -15.04 0.76
CA TYR A 287 -10.29 -15.37 -0.01
C TYR A 287 -10.59 -15.41 -1.52
N ASP A 288 -11.66 -16.10 -1.91
CA ASP A 288 -12.11 -16.20 -3.30
C ASP A 288 -12.55 -14.84 -3.88
N GLU A 289 -13.15 -13.96 -3.07
CA GLU A 289 -13.47 -12.59 -3.45
C GLU A 289 -12.20 -11.77 -3.71
N VAL A 290 -11.24 -11.83 -2.78
CA VAL A 290 -9.97 -11.09 -2.88
C VAL A 290 -9.12 -11.60 -4.04
N GLU A 291 -9.17 -12.90 -4.35
CA GLU A 291 -8.46 -13.49 -5.47
C GLU A 291 -8.94 -12.91 -6.83
N LYS A 292 -10.20 -12.50 -6.92
CA LYS A 292 -10.78 -11.87 -8.11
C LYS A 292 -10.45 -10.38 -8.25
N ILE A 293 -9.88 -9.74 -7.22
CA ILE A 293 -9.46 -8.34 -7.31
C ILE A 293 -8.38 -8.21 -8.38
N ASP A 294 -8.60 -7.31 -9.34
CA ASP A 294 -7.61 -7.03 -10.36
C ASP A 294 -6.33 -6.43 -9.73
N PRO A 295 -5.14 -6.94 -10.08
CA PRO A 295 -3.89 -6.51 -9.47
C PRO A 295 -3.49 -5.08 -9.85
N ILE A 296 -4.04 -4.56 -10.94
CA ILE A 296 -3.72 -3.25 -11.50
C ILE A 296 -5.02 -2.54 -11.83
N GLN A 297 -5.17 -1.31 -11.33
CA GLN A 297 -6.25 -0.40 -11.71
C GLN A 297 -5.67 0.79 -12.48
N ILE A 298 -6.37 1.23 -13.52
CA ILE A 298 -5.95 2.38 -14.33
C ILE A 298 -7.10 3.40 -14.37
N TYR A 299 -6.82 4.61 -13.90
CA TYR A 299 -7.74 5.75 -13.93
C TYR A 299 -7.30 6.76 -14.98
N ASP A 300 -8.27 7.25 -15.75
CA ASP A 300 -8.08 8.22 -16.84
C ASP A 300 -6.95 7.88 -17.83
N LYS A 301 -6.60 6.59 -17.91
CA LYS A 301 -5.50 6.00 -18.68
C LYS A 301 -4.09 6.37 -18.23
N TRP A 302 -3.89 7.51 -17.55
CA TRP A 302 -2.57 8.01 -17.20
C TRP A 302 -2.14 7.71 -15.75
N PHE A 303 -3.07 7.34 -14.86
CA PHE A 303 -2.78 7.05 -13.45
C PHE A 303 -3.01 5.58 -13.14
N ARG A 304 -1.97 4.88 -12.69
CA ARG A 304 -2.02 3.46 -12.36
C ARG A 304 -1.89 3.23 -10.85
N ILE A 305 -2.75 2.39 -10.31
CA ILE A 305 -2.59 1.81 -8.97
C ILE A 305 -2.13 0.37 -9.14
N ASP A 306 -0.97 0.04 -8.56
CA ASP A 306 -0.51 -1.33 -8.42
C ASP A 306 -0.92 -1.87 -7.04
N ALA A 307 -1.93 -2.73 -7.05
CA ALA A 307 -2.48 -3.34 -5.85
C ALA A 307 -1.94 -4.77 -5.61
N ARG A 308 -0.92 -5.21 -6.36
CA ARG A 308 -0.31 -6.54 -6.15
C ARG A 308 0.21 -6.75 -4.72
N PRO A 309 0.95 -5.79 -4.10
CA PRO A 309 1.43 -5.96 -2.74
C PRO A 309 0.27 -6.03 -1.73
N PHE A 310 -0.71 -5.13 -1.86
CA PHE A 310 -1.94 -5.14 -1.06
C PHE A 310 -2.68 -6.49 -1.16
N LYS A 311 -2.98 -6.94 -2.39
CA LYS A 311 -3.70 -8.18 -2.65
C LYS A 311 -2.98 -9.38 -2.04
N GLN A 312 -1.65 -9.46 -2.22
CA GLN A 312 -0.85 -10.53 -1.66
C GLN A 312 -0.90 -10.55 -0.13
N THR A 313 -0.78 -9.39 0.50
CA THR A 313 -0.88 -9.25 1.96
C THR A 313 -2.27 -9.61 2.46
N LEU A 314 -3.33 -9.14 1.80
CA LEU A 314 -4.71 -9.43 2.18
C LEU A 314 -5.02 -10.94 2.07
N LEU A 315 -4.67 -11.59 0.96
CA LEU A 315 -4.83 -13.04 0.78
C LEU A 315 -4.12 -13.84 1.88
N ASN A 316 -2.89 -13.43 2.23
CA ASN A 316 -2.13 -14.06 3.29
C ASN A 316 -2.77 -13.86 4.66
N THR A 317 -3.32 -12.68 4.92
CA THR A 317 -4.02 -12.37 6.17
C THR A 317 -5.31 -13.17 6.30
N VAL A 318 -6.14 -13.24 5.25
CA VAL A 318 -7.36 -14.06 5.23
C VAL A 318 -7.05 -15.53 5.47
N LYS A 319 -6.01 -16.07 4.81
CA LYS A 319 -5.54 -17.45 5.06
C LYS A 319 -5.13 -17.67 6.52
N LYS A 320 -4.46 -16.71 7.14
CA LYS A 320 -4.08 -16.76 8.55
C LYS A 320 -5.29 -16.77 9.49
N TRP A 321 -6.38 -16.09 9.14
CA TRP A 321 -7.65 -16.14 9.88
C TRP A 321 -8.31 -17.52 9.75
N SER A 322 -8.52 -18.02 8.52
CA SER A 322 -9.06 -19.37 8.29
C SER A 322 -8.23 -20.46 8.99
N PHE A 323 -6.90 -20.40 8.86
CA PHE A 323 -6.00 -21.37 9.47
C PHE A 323 -6.05 -21.36 11.00
N MET A 324 -6.31 -20.21 11.63
CA MET A 324 -6.43 -20.12 13.10
C MET A 324 -7.56 -21.02 13.63
N PHE A 325 -8.73 -21.04 12.98
CA PHE A 325 -9.84 -21.92 13.36
C PHE A 325 -9.50 -23.39 13.10
N LYS A 326 -8.92 -23.70 11.94
CA LYS A 326 -8.50 -25.06 11.59
C LYS A 326 -7.46 -25.59 12.59
N GLN A 327 -6.47 -24.78 12.94
CA GLN A 327 -5.43 -25.11 13.91
C GLN A 327 -6.02 -25.37 15.29
N TRP A 328 -6.95 -24.52 15.76
CA TRP A 328 -7.60 -24.75 17.03
C TRP A 328 -8.38 -26.07 17.06
N LEU A 329 -9.11 -26.41 15.99
CA LEU A 329 -9.83 -27.69 15.90
C LEU A 329 -8.86 -28.89 15.94
N ILE A 330 -7.73 -28.80 15.24
CA ILE A 330 -6.67 -29.82 15.28
C ILE A 330 -6.14 -30.00 16.70
N GLU A 331 -5.80 -28.90 17.38
CA GLU A 331 -5.29 -28.90 18.75
C GLU A 331 -6.33 -29.42 19.74
N HIS A 332 -7.59 -29.03 19.58
CA HIS A 332 -8.70 -29.48 20.43
C HIS A 332 -8.94 -30.99 20.32
N VAL A 333 -8.99 -31.53 19.09
CA VAL A 333 -9.16 -32.97 18.87
C VAL A 333 -7.98 -33.75 19.44
N THR A 334 -6.76 -33.31 19.12
CA THR A 334 -5.52 -33.99 19.55
C THR A 334 -5.39 -33.99 21.08
N THR A 335 -5.63 -32.85 21.72
CA THR A 335 -5.55 -32.71 23.17
C THR A 335 -6.63 -33.53 23.86
N SER A 336 -7.87 -33.47 23.37
CA SER A 336 -8.99 -34.22 23.97
C SER A 336 -8.78 -35.74 23.92
N LEU A 337 -8.28 -36.26 22.80
CA LEU A 337 -7.98 -37.70 22.67
C LEU A 337 -6.78 -38.12 23.53
N ASN A 338 -5.72 -37.30 23.60
CA ASN A 338 -4.57 -37.57 24.45
C ASN A 338 -4.93 -37.55 25.95
N GLU A 339 -5.68 -36.54 26.40
CA GLU A 339 -6.16 -36.46 27.79
C GLU A 339 -7.06 -37.65 28.16
N LEU A 340 -7.94 -38.06 27.23
CA LEU A 340 -8.78 -39.24 27.44
C LEU A 340 -7.94 -40.53 27.51
N GLN A 341 -6.95 -40.66 26.63
CA GLN A 341 -6.03 -41.79 26.65
C GLN A 341 -5.26 -41.89 27.97
N GLU A 342 -4.68 -40.77 28.43
CA GLU A 342 -3.96 -40.70 29.70
C GLU A 342 -4.88 -41.01 30.88
N PHE A 343 -6.10 -40.48 30.87
CA PHE A 343 -7.10 -40.77 31.89
C PHE A 343 -7.47 -42.25 31.94
N ILE A 344 -7.70 -42.89 30.79
CA ILE A 344 -8.02 -44.32 30.72
C ILE A 344 -6.86 -45.17 31.22
N GLN A 345 -5.63 -44.88 30.78
CA GLN A 345 -4.44 -45.63 31.21
C GLN A 345 -4.19 -45.49 32.72
N LYS A 346 -4.26 -44.27 33.24
CA LYS A 346 -4.09 -44.00 34.68
C LYS A 346 -5.18 -44.67 35.49
N THR A 347 -6.44 -44.61 35.06
CA THR A 347 -7.54 -45.19 35.84
C THR A 347 -7.55 -46.72 35.78
N ASP A 348 -7.29 -47.31 34.62
CA ASP A 348 -7.24 -48.77 34.46
C ASP A 348 -6.09 -49.39 35.29
N THR A 349 -4.93 -48.73 35.35
CA THR A 349 -3.80 -49.19 36.19
C THR A 349 -4.09 -49.11 37.68
N GLN A 350 -4.85 -48.10 38.15
CA GLN A 350 -5.27 -48.02 39.55
C GLN A 350 -6.33 -49.05 39.90
N LEU A 351 -7.32 -49.27 39.03
CA LEU A 351 -8.40 -50.25 39.26
C LEU A 351 -7.91 -51.71 39.28
N LYS A 352 -6.77 -52.01 38.63
CA LYS A 352 -6.16 -53.34 38.64
C LYS A 352 -5.35 -53.65 39.91
N ARG A 353 -5.16 -52.68 40.82
CA ARG A 353 -4.43 -52.91 42.08
C ARG A 353 -5.30 -53.72 43.05
N PRO A 354 -4.79 -54.84 43.60
CA PRO A 354 -5.57 -55.67 44.51
C PRO A 354 -5.76 -54.97 45.86
N VAL A 355 -7.01 -54.75 46.28
CA VAL A 355 -7.34 -54.21 47.60
C VAL A 355 -7.33 -55.37 48.62
N LYS A 356 -6.53 -55.23 49.67
CA LYS A 356 -6.50 -56.16 50.81
C LYS A 356 -7.29 -55.56 51.97
N GLU A 357 -7.94 -56.40 52.77
CA GLU A 357 -8.62 -55.97 54.01
C GLU A 357 -7.65 -55.21 54.92
N GLY A 358 -8.00 -53.97 55.27
CA GLY A 358 -7.21 -53.09 56.15
C GLY A 358 -6.45 -51.94 55.47
N ASP A 359 -6.38 -51.88 54.13
CA ASP A 359 -5.72 -50.77 53.41
C ASP A 359 -6.69 -49.63 53.07
N TYR A 360 -6.99 -48.81 54.08
CA TYR A 360 -7.96 -47.72 53.99
C TYR A 360 -7.53 -46.63 53.00
N ASN A 361 -6.23 -46.38 52.84
CA ASN A 361 -5.72 -45.36 51.93
C ASN A 361 -5.90 -45.78 50.46
N LEU A 362 -5.56 -47.03 50.12
CA LEU A 362 -5.76 -47.57 48.78
C LEU A 362 -7.24 -47.65 48.40
N LEU A 363 -8.11 -47.97 49.38
CA LEU A 363 -9.56 -47.97 49.22
C LEU A 363 -10.09 -46.58 48.84
N VAL A 364 -9.66 -45.53 49.54
CA VAL A 364 -10.06 -44.13 49.27
C VAL A 364 -9.58 -43.67 47.89
N GLU A 365 -8.36 -44.01 47.48
CA GLU A 365 -7.84 -43.70 46.15
C GLU A 365 -8.67 -44.37 45.04
N ILE A 366 -8.99 -45.66 45.18
CA ILE A 366 -9.82 -46.39 44.22
C ILE A 366 -11.23 -45.82 44.18
N MET A 367 -11.81 -45.47 45.33
CA MET A 367 -13.11 -44.81 45.39
C MET A 367 -13.13 -43.45 44.68
N ALA A 368 -12.07 -42.65 44.81
CA ALA A 368 -11.93 -41.38 44.09
C ALA A 368 -11.89 -41.59 42.56
N HIS A 369 -11.19 -42.62 42.09
CA HIS A 369 -11.17 -43.00 40.67
C HIS A 369 -12.52 -43.53 40.17
N LEU A 370 -13.23 -44.33 40.96
CA LEU A 370 -14.60 -44.79 40.64
C LEU A 370 -15.57 -43.60 40.55
N ALA A 371 -15.46 -42.62 41.46
CA ALA A 371 -16.25 -41.39 41.42
C ALA A 371 -15.93 -40.54 40.17
N ALA A 372 -14.64 -40.40 39.83
CA ALA A 372 -14.19 -39.68 38.64
C ALA A 372 -14.69 -40.30 37.33
N ILE A 373 -14.73 -41.64 37.21
CA ILE A 373 -15.33 -42.34 36.05
C ILE A 373 -16.81 -41.97 35.95
N LYS A 374 -17.56 -42.09 37.05
CA LYS A 374 -19.01 -41.82 37.06
C LYS A 374 -19.32 -40.35 36.72
N GLN A 375 -18.50 -39.42 37.17
CA GLN A 375 -18.66 -37.99 36.87
C GLN A 375 -18.38 -37.67 35.39
N ARG A 376 -17.39 -38.32 34.78
CA ARG A 376 -17.03 -38.10 33.38
C ARG A 376 -17.82 -38.95 32.39
N GLU A 377 -18.56 -39.96 32.84
CA GLU A 377 -19.17 -40.97 31.97
C GLU A 377 -20.05 -40.39 30.86
N GLN A 378 -21.02 -39.56 31.24
CA GLN A 378 -21.94 -38.95 30.27
C GLN A 378 -21.22 -38.00 29.30
N ALA A 379 -20.24 -37.23 29.79
CA ALA A 379 -19.48 -36.29 28.98
C ALA A 379 -18.55 -37.01 27.98
N THR A 380 -17.84 -38.05 28.43
CA THR A 380 -16.94 -38.85 27.58
C THR A 380 -17.70 -39.66 26.54
N ASP A 381 -18.85 -40.25 26.90
CA ASP A 381 -19.69 -40.98 25.93
C ASP A 381 -20.22 -40.03 24.83
N ALA A 382 -20.55 -38.79 25.18
CA ALA A 382 -21.00 -37.77 24.23
C ALA A 382 -19.86 -37.11 23.43
N LEU A 383 -18.59 -37.24 23.85
CA LEU A 383 -17.43 -36.56 23.25
C LEU A 383 -17.04 -37.12 21.87
N PHE A 384 -17.17 -38.44 21.65
CA PHE A 384 -16.64 -39.07 20.44
C PHE A 384 -17.35 -38.64 19.15
N THR A 385 -18.65 -38.32 19.21
CA THR A 385 -19.42 -37.91 18.03
C THR A 385 -18.98 -36.53 17.53
N PRO A 386 -18.94 -35.46 18.36
CA PRO A 386 -18.39 -34.17 17.96
C PRO A 386 -16.95 -34.21 17.46
N LEU A 387 -16.09 -35.07 18.05
CA LEU A 387 -14.70 -35.23 17.59
C LEU A 387 -14.64 -35.85 16.18
N LYS A 388 -15.48 -36.85 15.88
CA LYS A 388 -15.60 -37.42 14.52
C LYS A 388 -16.07 -36.38 13.51
N GLU A 389 -17.11 -35.62 13.84
CA GLU A 389 -17.62 -34.54 12.99
C GLU A 389 -16.56 -33.46 12.73
N THR A 390 -15.75 -33.12 13.74
CA THR A 390 -14.64 -32.16 13.61
C THR A 390 -13.53 -32.67 12.70
N ILE A 391 -13.20 -33.97 12.77
CA ILE A 391 -12.20 -34.59 11.88
C ILE A 391 -12.71 -34.62 10.44
N GLU A 392 -13.97 -34.97 10.22
CA GLU A 392 -14.60 -34.94 8.90
C GLU A 392 -14.63 -33.51 8.33
N LEU A 393 -14.91 -32.52 9.18
CA LEU A 393 -14.84 -31.11 8.80
C LEU A 393 -13.42 -30.72 8.37
N LEU A 394 -12.39 -31.06 9.15
CA LEU A 394 -10.99 -30.76 8.81
C LEU A 394 -10.58 -31.41 7.49
N LYS A 395 -10.97 -32.67 7.26
CA LYS A 395 -10.76 -33.37 5.98
C LYS A 395 -11.39 -32.63 4.80
N SER A 396 -12.58 -32.05 4.98
CA SER A 396 -13.24 -31.27 3.91
C SER A 396 -12.44 -30.03 3.46
N TYR A 397 -11.57 -29.50 4.33
CA TYR A 397 -10.66 -28.39 4.03
C TYR A 397 -9.22 -28.84 3.71
N ASN A 398 -9.03 -30.11 3.34
CA ASN A 398 -7.71 -30.73 3.07
C ASN A 398 -6.72 -30.59 4.25
N GLN A 399 -7.22 -30.64 5.49
CA GLN A 399 -6.41 -30.73 6.70
C GLN A 399 -6.48 -32.16 7.22
N ASP A 400 -5.45 -32.96 6.92
CA ASP A 400 -5.32 -34.32 7.44
C ASP A 400 -4.63 -34.31 8.80
N LEU A 401 -5.20 -35.06 9.74
CA LEU A 401 -4.63 -35.27 11.07
C LEU A 401 -3.62 -36.42 11.02
N PRO A 402 -2.66 -36.46 11.96
CA PRO A 402 -1.73 -37.58 12.07
C PRO A 402 -2.46 -38.92 12.26
N GLU A 403 -1.87 -39.99 11.71
CA GLU A 403 -2.43 -41.35 11.78
C GLU A 403 -2.66 -41.81 13.22
N GLU A 404 -1.83 -41.34 14.16
CA GLU A 404 -1.98 -41.61 15.59
C GLU A 404 -3.34 -41.13 16.13
N VAL A 405 -3.82 -39.96 15.67
CA VAL A 405 -5.10 -39.38 16.09
C VAL A 405 -6.26 -40.21 15.54
N HIS A 406 -6.13 -40.72 14.30
CA HIS A 406 -7.10 -41.63 13.70
C HIS A 406 -7.18 -42.96 14.46
N GLN A 407 -6.03 -43.57 14.78
CA GLN A 407 -5.97 -44.80 15.58
C GLN A 407 -6.54 -44.60 16.99
N GLN A 408 -6.26 -43.46 17.63
CA GLN A 408 -6.84 -43.13 18.93
C GLN A 408 -8.36 -43.09 18.89
N LEU A 409 -8.96 -42.48 17.87
CA LEU A 409 -10.40 -42.37 17.73
C LEU A 409 -11.10 -43.72 17.52
N GLU A 410 -10.43 -44.69 16.89
CA GLU A 410 -10.94 -46.05 16.74
C GLU A 410 -10.81 -46.88 18.02
N VAL A 411 -9.67 -46.77 18.72
CA VAL A 411 -9.32 -47.65 19.85
C VAL A 411 -9.83 -47.14 21.21
N LEU A 412 -9.88 -45.82 21.42
CA LEU A 412 -10.29 -45.24 22.71
C LEU A 412 -11.74 -45.56 23.12
N PRO A 413 -12.73 -45.60 22.21
CA PRO A 413 -14.09 -46.03 22.55
C PRO A 413 -14.13 -47.44 23.15
N GLU A 414 -13.36 -48.38 22.58
CA GLU A 414 -13.28 -49.76 23.10
C GLU A 414 -12.57 -49.81 24.46
N LYS A 415 -11.45 -49.08 24.61
CA LYS A 415 -10.75 -48.98 25.89
C LYS A 415 -11.62 -48.36 26.98
N TRP A 416 -12.43 -47.36 26.63
CA TRP A 416 -13.39 -46.74 27.53
C TRP A 416 -14.50 -47.71 27.96
N LEU A 417 -15.07 -48.49 27.04
CA LEU A 417 -16.02 -49.56 27.34
C LEU A 417 -15.43 -50.63 28.28
N ASN A 418 -14.18 -51.03 28.04
CA ASN A 418 -13.48 -51.97 28.91
C ASN A 418 -13.24 -51.39 30.31
N LEU A 419 -12.88 -50.11 30.42
CA LEU A 419 -12.75 -49.43 31.70
C LEU A 419 -14.09 -49.40 32.46
N LYS A 420 -15.21 -49.13 31.77
CA LYS A 420 -16.57 -49.19 32.37
C LYS A 420 -16.91 -50.58 32.90
N ARG A 421 -16.52 -51.64 32.18
CA ARG A 421 -16.69 -53.03 32.66
C ARG A 421 -15.85 -53.30 33.92
N ASN A 422 -14.59 -52.87 33.91
CA ASN A 422 -13.70 -52.99 35.07
C ASN A 422 -14.23 -52.20 36.27
N TYR A 423 -14.77 -50.99 36.03
CA TYR A 423 -15.46 -50.18 37.03
C TYR A 423 -16.60 -50.95 37.72
N VAL A 424 -17.47 -51.62 36.96
CA VAL A 424 -18.59 -52.39 37.54
C VAL A 424 -18.07 -53.56 38.39
N ALA A 425 -17.07 -54.29 37.91
CA ALA A 425 -16.48 -55.43 38.63
C ALA A 425 -15.80 -54.99 39.93
N VAL A 426 -14.98 -53.94 39.89
CA VAL A 426 -14.30 -53.41 41.09
C VAL A 426 -15.31 -52.81 42.07
N ARG A 427 -16.34 -52.10 41.59
CA ARG A 427 -17.41 -51.58 42.46
C ARG A 427 -18.13 -52.70 43.19
N GLN A 428 -18.43 -53.82 42.54
CA GLN A 428 -19.05 -54.98 43.18
C GLN A 428 -18.15 -55.64 44.24
N ASN A 429 -16.84 -55.68 44.01
CA ASN A 429 -15.86 -56.23 44.96
C ASN A 429 -15.55 -55.32 46.14
N VAL A 430 -15.67 -54.00 45.95
CA VAL A 430 -15.39 -52.99 46.97
C VAL A 430 -16.64 -52.62 47.79
N SER A 431 -17.84 -52.80 47.25
CA SER A 431 -19.11 -52.56 47.95
C SER A 431 -19.32 -53.31 49.27
N PRO A 432 -18.75 -54.52 49.53
CA PRO A 432 -18.82 -55.19 50.82
C PRO A 432 -17.69 -54.79 51.80
N LEU A 433 -16.69 -54.04 51.34
CA LEU A 433 -15.55 -53.54 52.14
C LEU A 433 -15.76 -52.10 52.63
N GLN A 434 -16.82 -51.45 52.15
CA GLN A 434 -17.38 -50.19 52.68
C GLN A 434 -18.34 -50.48 53.83
#